data_AF-A0A7W3LY94-F1
#
_entry.id   AF-A0A7W3LY94-F1
#
_cell.length_a   1.000
_cell.length_b   1.000
_cell.length_c   1.000
_cell.angle_alpha   90.00
_cell.angle_beta   90.00
_cell.angle_gamma   90.00
#
_symmetry.space_group_name_H-M   'P 1'
#
loop_
_entity.id
_entity.type
_entity.pdbx_description
1 polymer ?
#
loop_
_entity_poly.entity_id
_entity_poly.type
_entity_poly.pdbx_seq_one_letter_code
_entity_poly.pdbx_strand_id
1 'polypeptide(L)'
;MATPQTPRPLGPLPAAGADGITRYLVRHGGMGLVGTGAASFVRALLVDVFTAPNDRSLVYIGRRELIESFAGAFDDELSVALAPRLVVFECVEDAIEHIKSGREPVGGCGGSITYWITAPGKDSDDVLALSRQSRHRNLLTMMLGDWPHGPTYDFTVDSATVRVRDAQGRGRELPSLSPEEAVAAIRTHLTSS
;
A
#
# COMPACT_ATOMS: atom_id res chain seq x y z
N MET A 1 1.76 -34.28 -2.21
CA MET A 1 3.01 -33.49 -2.15
C MET A 1 2.91 -32.38 -3.18
N ALA A 2 2.77 -31.13 -2.76
CA ALA A 2 2.72 -29.99 -3.67
C ALA A 2 4.16 -29.60 -4.04
N THR A 3 4.46 -29.52 -5.34
CA THR A 3 5.76 -29.09 -5.85
C THR A 3 5.97 -27.61 -5.48
N PRO A 4 7.12 -27.21 -4.89
CA PRO A 4 7.41 -25.80 -4.66
C PRO A 4 7.41 -25.07 -6.00
N GLN A 5 6.55 -24.05 -6.15
CA GLN A 5 6.54 -23.25 -7.36
C GLN A 5 7.81 -22.40 -7.40
N THR A 6 8.67 -22.67 -8.38
CA THR A 6 9.83 -21.83 -8.67
C THR A 6 9.34 -20.42 -9.01
N PRO A 7 9.80 -19.38 -8.30
CA PRO A 7 9.36 -18.01 -8.56
C PRO A 7 9.70 -17.62 -9.99
N ARG A 8 8.66 -17.27 -10.77
CA ARG A 8 8.81 -16.85 -12.16
C ARG A 8 9.64 -15.57 -12.19
N PRO A 9 10.65 -15.44 -13.08
CA PRO A 9 11.43 -14.22 -13.18
C PRO A 9 10.49 -13.04 -13.49
N LEU A 10 10.52 -12.06 -12.61
CA LEU A 10 9.79 -10.81 -12.76
C LEU A 10 10.33 -10.08 -14.00
N GLY A 11 9.43 -9.53 -14.83
CA GLY A 11 9.78 -8.76 -16.04
C GLY A 11 10.52 -7.45 -15.73
N PRO A 12 10.81 -6.58 -16.72
CA PRO A 12 11.43 -5.29 -16.46
C PRO A 12 10.58 -4.46 -15.49
N LEU A 13 11.24 -3.87 -14.51
CA LEU A 13 10.64 -3.06 -13.43
C LEU A 13 10.11 -1.71 -13.98
N PRO A 14 8.88 -1.27 -13.63
CA PRO A 14 8.29 0.01 -14.05
C PRO A 14 8.96 1.24 -13.40
N ALA A 15 8.51 2.45 -13.80
CA ALA A 15 9.10 3.76 -13.47
C ALA A 15 9.24 4.06 -11.96
N ALA A 16 10.13 5.01 -11.64
CA ALA A 16 10.62 5.34 -10.30
C ALA A 16 9.51 5.91 -9.39
N GLY A 17 9.12 5.13 -8.37
CA GLY A 17 8.14 5.50 -7.35
C GLY A 17 7.74 4.28 -6.51
N ALA A 18 7.26 4.51 -5.29
CA ALA A 18 6.71 3.49 -4.42
C ALA A 18 5.45 2.85 -5.02
N ASP A 19 4.64 3.60 -5.78
CA ASP A 19 3.52 3.08 -6.57
C ASP A 19 3.97 2.03 -7.60
N GLY A 20 4.97 2.37 -8.43
CA GLY A 20 5.51 1.48 -9.44
C GLY A 20 6.12 0.21 -8.85
N ILE A 21 6.83 0.34 -7.73
CA ILE A 21 7.38 -0.80 -6.98
C ILE A 21 6.27 -1.68 -6.43
N THR A 22 5.22 -1.10 -5.84
CA THR A 22 4.08 -1.86 -5.29
C THR A 22 3.40 -2.67 -6.39
N ARG A 23 3.07 -2.04 -7.52
CA ARG A 23 2.46 -2.72 -8.68
C ARG A 23 3.31 -3.86 -9.21
N TYR A 24 4.64 -3.73 -9.13
CA TYR A 24 5.56 -4.77 -9.56
C TYR A 24 5.63 -5.95 -8.60
N LEU A 25 5.67 -5.69 -7.29
CA LEU A 25 5.85 -6.71 -6.25
C LEU A 25 4.56 -7.49 -5.95
N VAL A 26 3.40 -6.84 -6.03
CA VAL A 26 2.09 -7.44 -5.76
C VAL A 26 1.60 -8.22 -6.99
N ARG A 27 2.13 -9.43 -7.21
CA ARG A 27 1.69 -10.33 -8.32
C ARG A 27 0.82 -11.51 -7.89
N HIS A 28 0.64 -11.75 -6.59
CA HIS A 28 0.00 -12.98 -6.08
C HIS A 28 -1.10 -12.78 -5.03
N GLY A 29 -1.79 -11.63 -5.06
CA GLY A 29 -2.88 -11.34 -4.12
C GLY A 29 -2.42 -10.74 -2.80
N GLY A 30 -1.18 -10.26 -2.74
CA GLY A 30 -0.67 -9.48 -1.62
C GLY A 30 0.86 -9.48 -1.56
N MET A 31 1.41 -8.63 -0.69
CA MET A 31 2.79 -8.73 -0.23
C MET A 31 2.90 -8.34 1.25
N GLY A 32 3.93 -8.86 1.92
CA GLY A 32 4.33 -8.45 3.27
C GLY A 32 5.42 -7.39 3.19
N LEU A 33 5.39 -6.45 4.13
CA LEU A 33 6.37 -5.38 4.29
C LEU A 33 6.94 -5.47 5.70
N VAL A 34 8.20 -5.86 5.81
CA VAL A 34 8.92 -5.93 7.09
C VAL A 34 10.14 -5.02 7.06
N GLY A 35 10.78 -4.87 8.22
CA GLY A 35 12.01 -4.08 8.34
C GLY A 35 11.78 -2.61 8.69
N THR A 36 12.87 -1.92 8.99
CA THR A 36 12.86 -0.54 9.52
C THR A 36 12.36 0.49 8.52
N GLY A 37 12.38 0.18 7.23
CA GLY A 37 11.90 1.03 6.15
C GLY A 37 10.45 0.83 5.76
N ALA A 38 9.72 -0.15 6.33
CA ALA A 38 8.35 -0.47 5.93
C ALA A 38 7.40 0.74 6.09
N ALA A 39 7.43 1.42 7.24
CA ALA A 39 6.63 2.62 7.47
C ALA A 39 7.00 3.76 6.52
N SER A 40 8.29 3.94 6.23
CA SER A 40 8.74 4.95 5.27
C SER A 40 8.31 4.63 3.84
N PHE A 41 8.27 3.35 3.47
CA PHE A 41 7.75 2.92 2.19
C PHE A 41 6.25 3.24 2.06
N VAL A 42 5.46 2.95 3.10
CA VAL A 42 4.03 3.29 3.11
C VAL A 42 3.83 4.79 2.97
N ARG A 43 4.59 5.63 3.68
CA ARG A 43 4.53 7.09 3.50
C ARG A 43 4.83 7.51 2.07
N ALA A 44 5.91 6.99 1.48
CA ALA A 44 6.27 7.28 0.09
C ALA A 44 5.17 6.84 -0.89
N LEU A 45 4.57 5.66 -0.67
CA LEU A 45 3.45 5.19 -1.48
C LEU A 45 2.23 6.12 -1.38
N LEU A 46 1.87 6.54 -0.18
CA LEU A 46 0.71 7.42 0.01
C LEU A 46 0.95 8.80 -0.60
N VAL A 47 2.18 9.33 -0.52
CA VAL A 47 2.56 10.56 -1.23
C VAL A 47 2.42 10.35 -2.73
N ASP A 48 3.00 9.29 -3.30
CA ASP A 48 2.88 9.01 -4.74
C ASP A 48 1.42 8.92 -5.17
N VAL A 49 0.62 8.14 -4.45
CA VAL A 49 -0.80 7.92 -4.77
C VAL A 49 -1.59 9.23 -4.69
N PHE A 50 -1.46 10.00 -3.62
CA PHE A 50 -2.27 11.21 -3.43
C PHE A 50 -1.79 12.41 -4.24
N THR A 51 -0.53 12.43 -4.67
CA THR A 51 0.03 13.54 -5.48
C THR A 51 0.14 13.24 -6.98
N ALA A 52 -0.15 12.00 -7.40
CA ALA A 52 -0.14 11.62 -8.80
C ALA A 52 -1.25 12.37 -9.59
N PRO A 53 -0.88 13.12 -10.66
CA PRO A 53 -1.85 13.89 -11.42
C PRO A 53 -2.84 12.98 -12.15
N ASN A 54 -4.13 13.27 -12.03
CA ASN A 54 -5.24 12.51 -12.60
C ASN A 54 -5.38 11.06 -12.09
N ASP A 55 -4.66 10.68 -11.03
CA ASP A 55 -4.82 9.36 -10.43
C ASP A 55 -6.09 9.33 -9.55
N ARG A 56 -6.91 8.32 -9.78
CA ARG A 56 -8.13 8.04 -8.99
C ARG A 56 -7.95 6.83 -8.08
N SER A 57 -6.71 6.45 -7.82
CA SER A 57 -6.40 5.34 -6.93
C SER A 57 -6.97 5.61 -5.53
N LEU A 58 -7.52 4.53 -4.97
CA LEU A 58 -8.13 4.48 -3.66
C LEU A 58 -7.17 3.80 -2.68
N VAL A 59 -7.19 4.24 -1.42
CA VAL A 59 -6.41 3.66 -0.34
C VAL A 59 -7.35 3.25 0.78
N TYR A 60 -7.27 1.98 1.16
CA TYR A 60 -7.86 1.42 2.37
C TYR A 60 -6.71 1.17 3.34
N ILE A 61 -6.77 1.76 4.53
CA ILE A 61 -5.74 1.57 5.56
C ILE A 61 -6.36 1.50 6.95
N GLY A 62 -5.85 0.61 7.79
CA GLY A 62 -6.28 0.55 9.18
C GLY A 62 -5.82 1.79 9.94
N ARG A 63 -6.64 2.29 10.87
CA ARG A 63 -6.30 3.49 11.66
C ARG A 63 -4.96 3.30 12.38
N ARG A 64 -4.73 2.11 12.94
CA ARG A 64 -3.47 1.79 13.63
C ARG A 64 -2.29 1.87 12.68
N GLU A 65 -2.39 1.25 11.51
CA GLU A 65 -1.33 1.23 10.50
C GLU A 65 -1.04 2.64 9.97
N LEU A 66 -2.06 3.49 9.83
CA LEU A 66 -1.90 4.90 9.46
C LEU A 66 -1.17 5.67 10.57
N ILE A 67 -1.59 5.54 11.83
CA ILE A 67 -0.94 6.20 12.97
C ILE A 67 0.51 5.75 13.11
N GLU A 68 0.79 4.45 13.04
CA GLU A 68 2.14 3.89 13.12
C GLU A 68 3.00 4.38 11.94
N SER A 69 2.45 4.42 10.73
CA SER A 69 3.17 4.89 9.54
C SER A 69 3.49 6.38 9.59
N PHE A 70 2.70 7.21 10.26
CA PHE A 70 2.94 8.66 10.36
C PHE A 70 3.34 9.12 11.76
N ALA A 71 3.58 8.22 12.70
CA ALA A 71 3.87 8.56 14.09
C ALA A 71 2.95 9.66 14.68
N GLY A 72 1.66 9.64 14.29
CA GLY A 72 0.66 10.64 14.69
C GLY A 72 0.70 12.00 13.96
N ALA A 73 1.61 12.22 13.01
CA ALA A 73 1.65 13.47 12.22
C ALA A 73 0.46 13.62 11.24
N PHE A 74 -0.23 12.52 10.93
CA PHE A 74 -1.40 12.51 10.06
C PHE A 74 -2.66 12.84 10.87
N ASP A 75 -3.21 14.04 10.68
CA ASP A 75 -4.34 14.55 11.45
C ASP A 75 -5.70 14.36 10.75
N ASP A 76 -6.76 14.59 11.53
CA ASP A 76 -8.14 14.41 11.08
C ASP A 76 -8.50 15.36 9.93
N GLU A 77 -7.95 16.59 9.91
CA GLU A 77 -8.17 17.54 8.82
C GLU A 77 -7.66 16.98 7.50
N LEU A 78 -6.45 16.43 7.49
CA LEU A 78 -5.90 15.77 6.32
C LEU A 78 -6.71 14.52 5.92
N SER A 79 -7.16 13.74 6.90
CA SER A 79 -8.02 12.58 6.66
C SER A 79 -9.34 12.98 5.98
N VAL A 80 -9.97 14.06 6.42
CA VAL A 80 -11.21 14.58 5.84
C VAL A 80 -10.98 15.09 4.42
N ALA A 81 -9.89 15.82 4.18
CA ALA A 81 -9.54 16.32 2.85
C ALA A 81 -9.30 15.18 1.84
N LEU A 82 -8.79 14.04 2.31
CA LEU A 82 -8.52 12.86 1.48
C LEU A 82 -9.67 11.85 1.43
N ALA A 83 -10.77 12.05 2.17
CA ALA A 83 -11.87 11.08 2.29
C ALA A 83 -12.44 10.54 0.97
N PRO A 84 -12.45 11.28 -0.16
CA PRO A 84 -12.87 10.70 -1.46
C PRO A 84 -11.95 9.58 -1.97
N ARG A 85 -10.72 9.49 -1.46
CA ARG A 85 -9.67 8.56 -1.93
C ARG A 85 -9.03 7.76 -0.81
N LEU A 86 -9.24 8.13 0.45
CA LEU A 86 -8.72 7.48 1.64
C LEU A 86 -9.88 6.96 2.49
N VAL A 87 -9.92 5.65 2.69
CA VAL A 87 -10.84 4.97 3.58
C VAL A 87 -10.04 4.42 4.76
N VAL A 88 -10.27 5.01 5.93
CA VAL A 88 -9.67 4.55 7.19
C VAL A 88 -10.66 3.64 7.90
N PHE A 89 -10.21 2.45 8.32
CA PHE A 89 -11.04 1.48 9.03
C PHE A 89 -10.49 1.19 10.43
N GLU A 90 -11.37 0.80 11.36
CA GLU A 90 -10.97 0.40 12.72
C GLU A 90 -10.57 -1.08 12.76
N CYS A 91 -11.25 -1.93 11.98
CA CYS A 91 -10.91 -3.35 11.85
C CYS A 91 -10.92 -3.84 10.40
N VAL A 92 -10.25 -4.96 10.15
CA VAL A 92 -10.10 -5.55 8.81
C VAL A 92 -11.46 -6.00 8.27
N GLU A 93 -12.34 -6.47 9.15
CA GLU A 93 -13.70 -6.90 8.83
C GLU A 93 -14.52 -5.77 8.22
N ASP A 94 -14.42 -4.54 8.76
CA ASP A 94 -15.10 -3.37 8.18
C ASP A 94 -14.61 -3.11 6.74
N ALA A 95 -13.31 -3.21 6.51
CA ALA A 95 -12.74 -3.05 5.17
C ALA A 95 -13.23 -4.15 4.21
N ILE A 96 -13.28 -5.40 4.68
CA ILE A 96 -13.79 -6.56 3.95
C ILE A 96 -15.24 -6.32 3.52
N GLU A 97 -16.11 -5.92 4.45
CA GLU A 97 -17.52 -5.64 4.18
C GLU A 97 -17.68 -4.49 3.19
N HIS A 98 -16.91 -3.42 3.37
CA HIS A 98 -16.94 -2.27 2.48
C HIS A 98 -16.54 -2.66 1.04
N ILE A 99 -15.42 -3.36 0.87
CA ILE A 99 -14.94 -3.84 -0.44
C ILE A 99 -15.95 -4.80 -1.08
N LYS A 100 -16.54 -5.71 -0.30
CA LYS A 100 -17.58 -6.66 -0.78
C LYS A 100 -18.83 -5.94 -1.25
N SER A 101 -19.24 -4.89 -0.55
CA SER A 101 -20.44 -4.11 -0.90
C SER A 101 -20.34 -3.42 -2.26
N GLY A 102 -19.12 -3.22 -2.78
CA GLY A 102 -18.88 -2.54 -4.05
C GLY A 102 -19.26 -1.06 -4.01
N ARG A 103 -19.45 -0.49 -2.82
CA ARG A 103 -19.60 0.96 -2.62
C ARG A 103 -18.24 1.59 -2.80
N GLU A 104 -17.85 1.89 -4.04
CA GLU A 104 -16.68 2.72 -4.26
C GLU A 104 -16.97 4.14 -3.72
N PRO A 105 -15.98 4.81 -3.11
CA PRO A 105 -16.08 6.23 -2.82
C PRO A 105 -16.50 7.02 -4.06
N VAL A 106 -17.29 8.06 -3.87
CA VAL A 106 -17.81 8.91 -4.96
C VAL A 106 -16.63 9.47 -5.77
N GLY A 107 -16.40 8.92 -6.97
CA GLY A 107 -15.28 9.29 -7.84
C GLY A 107 -14.45 8.11 -8.38
N GLY A 108 -14.62 6.91 -7.81
CA GLY A 108 -14.12 5.66 -8.40
C GLY A 108 -14.75 5.42 -9.76
N CYS A 109 -13.98 5.56 -10.83
CA CYS A 109 -14.38 5.07 -12.15
C CYS A 109 -13.64 3.76 -12.40
N GLY A 110 -14.35 2.76 -12.94
CA GLY A 110 -13.79 1.45 -13.24
C GLY A 110 -12.44 1.55 -13.94
N GLY A 111 -11.41 0.99 -13.29
CA GLY A 111 -10.03 1.01 -13.77
C GLY A 111 -9.03 1.64 -12.79
N SER A 112 -9.46 2.33 -11.74
CA SER A 112 -8.55 2.79 -10.67
C SER A 112 -7.94 1.61 -9.90
N ILE A 113 -6.75 1.81 -9.36
CA ILE A 113 -6.09 0.85 -8.47
C ILE A 113 -6.58 1.09 -7.05
N THR A 114 -6.87 0.01 -6.34
CA THR A 114 -7.17 0.09 -4.90
C THR A 114 -6.01 -0.47 -4.13
N TYR A 115 -5.38 0.33 -3.29
CA TYR A 115 -4.37 -0.10 -2.34
C TYR A 115 -5.05 -0.48 -1.03
N TRP A 116 -4.78 -1.66 -0.50
CA TRP A 116 -5.26 -2.09 0.81
C TRP A 116 -4.08 -2.43 1.72
N ILE A 117 -3.89 -1.60 2.73
CA ILE A 117 -2.81 -1.68 3.71
C ILE A 117 -3.41 -2.12 5.05
N THR A 118 -2.91 -3.21 5.61
CA THR A 118 -3.36 -3.74 6.89
C THR A 118 -2.20 -4.40 7.64
N ALA A 119 -2.36 -4.74 8.92
CA ALA A 119 -1.46 -5.68 9.58
C ALA A 119 -1.89 -7.14 9.34
N PRO A 120 -0.98 -8.12 9.46
CA PRO A 120 -1.33 -9.53 9.53
C PRO A 120 -2.23 -9.82 10.73
N GLY A 121 -3.19 -10.73 10.53
CA GLY A 121 -4.15 -11.08 11.58
C GLY A 121 -4.93 -12.34 11.28
N LYS A 122 -5.93 -12.63 12.12
CA LYS A 122 -6.81 -13.79 12.01
C LYS A 122 -7.51 -13.85 10.64
N ASP A 123 -7.81 -12.71 10.06
CA ASP A 123 -8.60 -12.58 8.83
C ASP A 123 -7.74 -12.53 7.57
N SER A 124 -6.44 -12.85 7.66
CA SER A 124 -5.52 -12.86 6.51
C SER A 124 -5.99 -13.76 5.37
N ASP A 125 -6.67 -14.87 5.69
CA ASP A 125 -7.28 -15.77 4.71
C ASP A 125 -8.42 -15.09 3.93
N ASP A 126 -9.25 -14.29 4.61
CA ASP A 126 -10.33 -13.53 3.97
C ASP A 126 -9.78 -12.39 3.12
N VAL A 127 -8.73 -11.71 3.59
CA VAL A 127 -7.98 -10.72 2.80
C VAL A 127 -7.43 -11.37 1.52
N LEU A 128 -6.83 -12.56 1.61
CA LEU A 128 -6.33 -13.30 0.45
C LEU A 128 -7.49 -13.69 -0.50
N ALA A 129 -8.58 -14.21 0.05
CA ALA A 129 -9.74 -14.61 -0.73
C ALA A 129 -10.29 -13.42 -1.54
N LEU A 130 -10.43 -12.26 -0.90
CA LEU A 130 -10.86 -11.04 -1.56
C LEU A 130 -9.85 -10.54 -2.58
N SER A 131 -8.55 -10.58 -2.28
CA SER A 131 -7.49 -10.15 -3.21
C SER A 131 -7.47 -11.02 -4.47
N ARG A 132 -7.78 -12.31 -4.35
CA ARG A 132 -7.88 -13.25 -5.47
C ARG A 132 -9.15 -13.04 -6.30
N GLN A 133 -10.29 -12.83 -5.64
CA GLN A 133 -11.57 -12.52 -6.31
C GLN A 133 -11.52 -11.16 -7.02
N SER A 134 -10.81 -10.19 -6.43
CA SER A 134 -10.68 -8.82 -6.90
C SER A 134 -9.60 -8.62 -7.96
N ARG A 135 -9.11 -9.69 -8.60
CA ARG A 135 -8.25 -9.57 -9.80
C ARG A 135 -8.91 -8.77 -10.93
N HIS A 136 -10.24 -8.63 -10.90
CA HIS A 136 -11.01 -7.78 -11.81
C HIS A 136 -11.17 -6.33 -11.34
N ARG A 137 -10.75 -5.99 -10.11
CA ARG A 137 -10.92 -4.66 -9.46
C ARG A 137 -9.60 -3.97 -9.11
N ASN A 138 -8.47 -4.41 -9.69
CA ASN A 138 -7.15 -3.82 -9.47
C ASN A 138 -6.78 -3.61 -7.98
N LEU A 139 -7.14 -4.57 -7.12
CA LEU A 139 -6.85 -4.52 -5.68
C LEU A 139 -5.41 -5.00 -5.41
N LEU A 140 -4.60 -4.12 -4.82
CA LEU A 140 -3.22 -4.39 -4.41
C LEU A 140 -3.12 -4.38 -2.89
N THR A 141 -2.93 -5.58 -2.33
CA THR A 141 -2.91 -5.79 -0.89
C THR A 141 -1.50 -5.79 -0.33
N MET A 142 -1.33 -5.15 0.82
CA MET A 142 -0.08 -4.98 1.53
C MET A 142 -0.29 -5.26 3.02
N MET A 143 0.49 -6.15 3.59
CA MET A 143 0.57 -6.33 5.03
C MET A 143 1.79 -5.66 5.62
N LEU A 144 1.59 -4.74 6.56
CA LEU A 144 2.66 -4.23 7.43
C LEU A 144 3.03 -5.33 8.43
N GLY A 145 3.97 -6.18 8.02
CA GLY A 145 4.35 -7.42 8.67
C GLY A 145 4.50 -8.56 7.67
N ASP A 146 4.64 -9.78 8.18
CA ASP A 146 4.72 -10.97 7.35
C ASP A 146 3.39 -11.26 6.64
N TRP A 147 3.44 -11.49 5.33
CA TRP A 147 2.26 -11.92 4.58
C TRP A 147 2.20 -13.47 4.55
N PRO A 148 1.26 -14.12 5.25
CA PRO A 148 1.26 -15.58 5.42
C PRO A 148 0.97 -16.36 4.13
N HIS A 149 0.53 -15.68 3.07
CA HIS A 149 0.02 -16.32 1.85
C HIS A 149 0.83 -15.98 0.59
N GLY A 150 2.06 -15.51 0.72
CA GLY A 150 2.82 -14.97 -0.39
C GLY A 150 4.16 -14.34 0.02
N PRO A 151 4.75 -13.48 -0.82
CA PRO A 151 6.08 -12.95 -0.56
C PRO A 151 6.04 -11.86 0.53
N THR A 152 7.00 -11.93 1.44
CA THR A 152 7.37 -10.83 2.34
C THR A 152 8.68 -10.21 1.85
N TYR A 153 8.73 -8.89 1.77
CA TYR A 153 9.92 -8.14 1.39
C TYR A 153 10.44 -7.32 2.57
N ASP A 154 11.76 -7.35 2.75
CA ASP A 154 12.46 -6.54 3.74
C ASP A 154 12.76 -5.16 3.16
N PHE A 155 12.20 -4.14 3.82
CA PHE A 155 12.44 -2.74 3.56
C PHE A 155 13.36 -2.21 4.64
N THR A 156 14.53 -1.76 4.23
CA THR A 156 15.52 -1.15 5.14
C THR A 156 15.59 0.34 4.85
N VAL A 157 15.80 1.14 5.89
CA VAL A 157 16.00 2.59 5.75
C VAL A 157 17.40 2.95 6.19
N ASP A 158 18.10 3.73 5.36
CA ASP A 158 19.24 4.53 5.80
C ASP A 158 18.84 6.01 5.92
N SER A 159 19.78 6.91 6.20
CA SER A 159 19.44 8.31 6.52
C SER A 159 18.62 9.04 5.44
N ALA A 160 18.63 8.58 4.18
CA ALA A 160 17.93 9.26 3.09
C ALA A 160 17.16 8.32 2.16
N THR A 161 17.36 7.00 2.23
CA THR A 161 16.79 6.06 1.27
C THR A 161 16.13 4.86 1.92
N VAL A 162 14.98 4.47 1.38
CA VAL A 162 14.37 3.16 1.61
C VAL A 162 14.87 2.20 0.54
N ARG A 163 15.50 1.11 0.97
CA ARG A 163 15.92 0.01 0.10
C ARG A 163 14.94 -1.15 0.23
N VAL A 164 14.41 -1.62 -0.88
CA VAL A 164 13.67 -2.88 -0.97
C VAL A 164 14.49 -3.89 -1.74
N ARG A 165 14.58 -5.12 -1.26
CA ARG A 165 15.22 -6.23 -1.99
C ARG A 165 14.19 -7.28 -2.36
N ASP A 166 14.18 -7.71 -3.62
CA ASP A 166 13.42 -8.90 -4.01
C ASP A 166 14.12 -10.19 -3.55
N ALA A 167 13.45 -11.33 -3.74
CA ALA A 167 13.98 -12.65 -3.38
C ALA A 167 15.27 -13.03 -4.13
N GLN A 168 15.61 -12.29 -5.19
CA GLN A 168 16.83 -12.46 -5.98
C GLN A 168 17.92 -11.44 -5.60
N GLY A 169 17.70 -10.65 -4.54
CA GLY A 169 18.65 -9.64 -4.06
C GLY A 169 18.71 -8.38 -4.91
N ARG A 170 17.80 -8.22 -5.90
CA ARG A 170 17.74 -6.98 -6.71
C ARG A 170 17.10 -5.88 -5.86
N GLY A 171 17.88 -4.83 -5.64
CA GLY A 171 17.51 -3.69 -4.83
C GLY A 171 16.81 -2.59 -5.64
N ARG A 172 15.82 -1.94 -5.04
CA ARG A 172 15.39 -0.59 -5.43
C ARG A 172 15.58 0.36 -4.27
N GLU A 173 15.90 1.60 -4.60
CA GLU A 173 16.01 2.69 -3.65
C GLU A 173 14.91 3.70 -3.94
N LEU A 174 14.32 4.22 -2.88
CA LEU A 174 13.36 5.31 -2.88
C LEU A 174 13.81 6.35 -1.87
N PRO A 175 13.46 7.64 -2.04
CA PRO A 175 13.61 8.61 -0.96
C PRO A 175 12.89 8.11 0.30
N SER A 176 13.61 8.14 1.42
CA SER A 176 12.98 8.01 2.73
C SER A 176 12.29 9.32 3.05
N LEU A 177 11.03 9.24 3.50
CA LEU A 177 10.28 10.40 3.97
C LEU A 177 10.06 10.25 5.46
N SER A 178 10.35 11.29 6.23
CA SER A 178 9.81 11.44 7.57
C SER A 178 8.28 11.59 7.52
N PRO A 179 7.57 11.37 8.64
CA PRO A 179 6.15 11.66 8.72
C PRO A 179 5.79 13.08 8.32
N GLU A 180 6.56 14.07 8.78
CA GLU A 180 6.32 15.49 8.54
C GLU A 180 6.51 15.85 7.07
N GLU A 181 7.57 15.33 6.42
CA GLU A 181 7.81 15.53 4.99
C GLU A 181 6.69 14.94 4.14
N ALA A 182 6.21 13.75 4.50
CA ALA A 182 5.12 13.11 3.78
C ALA A 182 3.80 13.90 3.90
N VAL A 183 3.45 14.36 5.11
CA VAL A 183 2.28 15.20 5.33
C VAL A 183 2.40 16.54 4.59
N ALA A 184 3.56 17.17 4.66
CA ALA A 184 3.82 18.43 3.96
C ALA A 184 3.64 18.27 2.45
N ALA A 185 4.20 17.21 1.85
CA ALA A 185 4.07 16.93 0.43
C ALA A 185 2.60 16.78 -0.01
N ILE A 186 1.81 16.01 0.75
CA ILE A 186 0.38 15.82 0.45
C ILE A 186 -0.38 17.15 0.57
N ARG A 187 -0.15 17.92 1.64
CA ARG A 187 -0.81 19.21 1.85
C ARG A 187 -0.48 20.22 0.75
N THR A 188 0.79 20.35 0.38
CA THR A 188 1.21 21.23 -0.72
C THR A 188 0.45 20.90 -2.00
N HIS A 189 0.29 19.62 -2.32
CA HIS A 189 -0.49 19.18 -3.47
C HIS A 189 -1.98 19.56 -3.37
N LEU A 190 -2.61 19.33 -2.22
CA LEU A 190 -4.01 19.69 -1.97
C LEU A 190 -4.27 21.20 -2.10
N THR A 191 -3.30 22.04 -1.72
CA THR A 191 -3.43 23.50 -1.87
C THR A 191 -3.15 24.03 -3.28
N SER A 192 -2.54 23.20 -4.14
CA SER A 192 -2.14 23.59 -5.50
C SER A 192 -3.08 23.05 -6.58
N SER A 193 -4.06 22.22 -6.21
CA SER A 193 -5.04 21.58 -7.09
C SER A 193 -6.39 22.30 -7.06
#